data_AF-A0A956YAW1-F1
#
_entry.id   AF-A0A956YAW1-F1
#
_cell.length_a   1.000
_cell.length_b   1.000
_cell.length_c   1.000
_cell.angle_alpha   90.00
_cell.angle_beta   90.00
_cell.angle_gamma   90.00
#
_symmetry.space_group_name_H-M   'P 1'
#
loop_
_entity.id
_entity.type
_entity.pdbx_description
1 polymer ?
#
loop_
_entity_poly.entity_id
_entity_poly.type
_entity_poly.pdbx_seq_one_letter_code
_entity_poly.pdbx_strand_id
1 'polypeptide(L)'
;SLHFGLTQDRATITMRLLNAINNPHVDCIGHMTGRLIGSRPSADVDFDAVFEAALKTDTVLEINANPARLDLDSQYARRAQQLGIKLAINTDAHSTKMMDMLPYGILTARRAWVEPTHVINTWSFDRLYAWIQSRG
;
A
#
# COMPACT_ATOMS: atom_id res chain seq x y z
N SER A 1 -6.22 4.85 3.86
CA SER A 1 -4.95 5.04 4.57
C SER A 1 -5.22 5.58 5.98
N LEU A 2 -4.23 5.60 6.89
CA LEU A 2 -4.35 6.20 8.21
C LEU A 2 -3.97 7.69 8.17
N HIS A 3 -4.81 8.57 8.72
CA HIS A 3 -4.58 10.03 8.72
C HIS A 3 -4.55 10.69 10.10
N PHE A 4 -5.12 10.03 11.12
CA PHE A 4 -5.24 10.55 12.48
C PHE A 4 -5.07 9.44 13.53
N GLY A 5 -4.74 9.81 14.76
CA GLY A 5 -4.55 8.87 15.86
C GLY A 5 -3.38 7.90 15.63
N LEU A 6 -2.30 8.37 14.98
CA LEU A 6 -1.16 7.53 14.58
C LEU A 6 -0.25 7.13 15.76
N THR A 7 -0.48 7.72 16.93
CA THR A 7 0.25 7.45 18.19
C THR A 7 -0.55 6.58 19.15
N GLN A 8 -1.69 6.04 18.72
CA GLN A 8 -2.43 5.04 19.50
C GLN A 8 -1.60 3.75 19.62
N ASP A 9 -1.94 2.90 20.57
CA ASP A 9 -1.26 1.63 20.76
C ASP A 9 -1.40 0.71 19.53
N ARG A 10 -0.44 -0.21 19.39
CA ARG A 10 -0.35 -1.15 18.28
C ARG A 10 -1.65 -1.90 18.02
N ALA A 11 -2.32 -2.39 19.06
CA ALA A 11 -3.53 -3.18 18.92
C ALA A 11 -4.67 -2.34 18.34
N THR A 12 -4.84 -1.11 18.85
CA THR A 12 -5.85 -0.16 18.35
C THR A 12 -5.61 0.21 16.89
N ILE A 13 -4.38 0.59 16.50
CA ILE A 13 -4.10 0.98 15.10
C ILE A 13 -4.26 -0.21 14.16
N THR A 14 -3.77 -1.39 14.57
CA THR A 14 -3.92 -2.62 13.79
C THR A 14 -5.39 -2.93 13.55
N MET A 15 -6.24 -2.89 14.58
CA MET A 15 -7.67 -3.16 14.45
C MET A 15 -8.36 -2.17 13.49
N ARG A 16 -7.96 -0.89 13.49
CA ARG A 16 -8.47 0.11 12.55
C ARG A 16 -8.14 -0.24 11.10
N LEU A 17 -6.90 -0.69 10.84
CA LEU A 17 -6.51 -1.16 9.50
C LEU A 17 -7.27 -2.43 9.10
N LEU A 18 -7.38 -3.40 10.00
CA LEU A 18 -8.11 -4.64 9.76
C LEU A 18 -9.60 -4.37 9.44
N ASN A 19 -10.24 -3.45 10.14
CA ASN A 19 -11.62 -3.06 9.85
C ASN A 19 -11.78 -2.46 8.45
N ALA A 20 -10.80 -1.67 7.98
CA ALA A 20 -10.81 -1.12 6.63
C ALA A 20 -10.60 -2.21 5.57
N ILE A 21 -9.62 -3.10 5.79
CA ILE A 21 -9.28 -4.19 4.87
C ILE A 21 -10.42 -5.20 4.73
N ASN A 22 -11.12 -5.50 5.82
CA ASN A 22 -12.26 -6.44 5.81
C ASN A 22 -13.54 -5.85 5.23
N ASN A 23 -13.55 -4.58 4.81
CA ASN A 23 -14.69 -4.00 4.11
C ASN A 23 -14.67 -4.48 2.64
N PRO A 24 -15.75 -5.12 2.13
CA PRO A 24 -15.77 -5.67 0.78
C PRO A 24 -15.56 -4.60 -0.31
N HIS A 25 -15.89 -3.33 -0.03
CA HIS A 25 -15.76 -2.24 -1.00
C HIS A 25 -14.39 -1.54 -0.97
N VAL A 26 -13.41 -2.06 -0.22
CA VAL A 26 -12.06 -1.49 -0.15
C VAL A 26 -11.10 -2.30 -1.01
N ASP A 27 -10.64 -1.72 -2.11
CA ASP A 27 -9.71 -2.39 -3.03
C ASP A 27 -8.24 -2.14 -2.69
N CYS A 28 -7.92 -1.00 -2.08
CA CYS A 28 -6.55 -0.58 -1.83
C CYS A 28 -6.37 0.20 -0.53
N ILE A 29 -5.31 -0.12 0.22
CA ILE A 29 -4.84 0.67 1.36
C ILE A 29 -3.68 1.56 0.92
N GLY A 30 -3.96 2.86 0.77
CA GLY A 30 -2.92 3.88 0.56
C GLY A 30 -1.98 4.01 1.76
N HIS A 31 -0.73 4.42 1.50
CA HIS A 31 0.37 4.75 2.43
C HIS A 31 0.08 4.33 3.89
N MET A 32 0.12 3.01 4.09
CA MET A 32 -0.52 2.30 5.20
C MET A 32 -0.02 2.74 6.57
N THR A 33 1.27 3.03 6.70
CA THR A 33 1.89 3.38 7.98
C THR A 33 1.67 4.84 8.38
N GLY A 34 1.29 5.67 7.41
CA GLY A 34 1.10 7.11 7.61
C GLY A 34 2.41 7.87 7.88
N ARG A 35 3.59 7.29 7.64
CA ARG A 35 4.88 7.93 7.88
C ARG A 35 5.09 9.19 7.03
N LEU A 36 5.87 10.12 7.57
CA LEU A 36 6.46 11.24 6.84
C LEU A 36 7.94 11.32 7.19
N ILE A 37 8.81 11.02 6.23
CA ILE A 37 10.26 10.98 6.42
C ILE A 37 10.77 12.32 6.95
N GLY A 38 11.50 12.28 8.06
CA GLY A 38 12.03 13.45 8.75
C GLY A 38 11.03 14.23 9.63
N SER A 39 9.74 13.86 9.64
CA SER A 39 8.71 14.59 10.39
C SER A 39 7.88 13.70 11.31
N ARG A 40 7.37 12.57 10.81
CA ARG A 40 6.46 11.68 11.53
C ARG A 40 6.87 10.21 11.35
N PRO A 41 7.13 9.45 12.42
CA PRO A 41 7.43 8.04 12.31
C PRO A 41 6.23 7.25 11.77
N SER A 42 6.48 6.03 11.29
CA SER A 42 5.43 5.06 10.98
C SER A 42 4.60 4.76 12.23
N ALA A 43 3.29 4.59 12.05
CA ALA A 43 2.45 4.01 13.10
C ALA A 43 2.92 2.59 13.46
N ASP A 44 2.85 2.24 14.75
CA ASP A 44 3.13 0.87 15.20
C ASP A 44 1.95 -0.03 14.82
N VAL A 45 2.17 -0.90 13.85
CA VAL A 45 1.14 -1.78 13.29
C VAL A 45 1.64 -3.21 13.23
N ASP A 46 0.72 -4.14 13.40
CA ASP A 46 0.99 -5.55 13.16
C ASP A 46 0.94 -5.87 11.67
N PHE A 47 2.11 -5.80 11.02
CA PHE A 47 2.24 -6.11 9.60
C PHE A 47 1.81 -7.53 9.25
N ASP A 48 1.98 -8.49 10.16
CA ASP A 48 1.68 -9.90 9.89
C ASP A 48 0.16 -10.07 9.82
N ALA A 49 -0.57 -9.54 10.80
CA ALA A 49 -2.02 -9.53 10.79
C ALA A 49 -2.59 -8.76 9.58
N VAL A 50 -2.01 -7.62 9.24
CA VAL A 50 -2.44 -6.80 8.10
C VAL A 50 -2.19 -7.52 6.77
N PHE A 51 -1.03 -8.15 6.59
CA PHE A 51 -0.72 -8.91 5.38
C PHE A 51 -1.61 -10.14 5.22
N GLU A 52 -1.87 -10.86 6.31
CA GLU A 52 -2.80 -11.99 6.30
C GLU A 52 -4.21 -11.53 5.87
N ALA A 53 -4.70 -10.41 6.41
CA ALA A 53 -6.00 -9.85 6.03
C ALA A 53 -6.02 -9.37 4.58
N ALA A 54 -4.97 -8.67 4.14
CA ALA A 54 -4.85 -8.19 2.76
C ALA A 54 -4.82 -9.35 1.76
N LEU A 55 -4.12 -10.44 2.07
CA LEU A 55 -4.11 -11.65 1.25
C LEU A 55 -5.49 -12.31 1.18
N LYS A 56 -6.16 -12.50 2.33
CA LYS A 56 -7.48 -13.15 2.41
C LYS A 56 -8.57 -12.37 1.68
N THR A 57 -8.50 -11.03 1.74
CA THR A 57 -9.48 -10.13 1.13
C THR A 57 -9.10 -9.72 -0.28
N ASP A 58 -7.93 -10.12 -0.77
CA ASP A 58 -7.38 -9.64 -2.04
C ASP A 58 -7.23 -8.10 -2.10
N THR A 59 -6.98 -7.46 -0.95
CA THR A 59 -6.78 -6.01 -0.84
C THR A 59 -5.36 -5.63 -1.26
N VAL A 60 -5.25 -4.62 -2.12
CA VAL A 60 -3.97 -4.11 -2.64
C VAL A 60 -3.28 -3.20 -1.62
N LEU A 61 -1.96 -3.29 -1.50
CA LEU A 61 -1.17 -2.36 -0.68
C LEU A 61 -0.39 -1.36 -1.54
N GLU A 62 -0.38 -0.09 -1.15
CA GLU A 62 0.31 0.97 -1.88
C GLU A 62 1.81 1.05 -1.54
N ILE A 63 2.64 1.23 -2.58
CA ILE A 63 3.98 1.83 -2.53
C ILE A 63 3.83 3.28 -3.01
N ASN A 64 3.80 4.21 -2.07
CA ASN A 64 3.65 5.63 -2.33
C ASN A 64 4.99 6.22 -2.77
N ALA A 65 5.04 6.74 -3.98
CA ALA A 65 6.23 7.27 -4.63
C ALA A 65 6.62 8.68 -4.16
N ASN A 66 5.81 9.34 -3.34
CA ASN A 66 6.17 10.65 -2.80
C ASN A 66 7.43 10.53 -1.92
N PRO A 67 8.52 11.27 -2.19
CA PRO A 67 9.76 11.21 -1.41
C PRO A 67 9.60 11.52 0.07
N ALA A 68 8.57 12.28 0.45
CA ALA A 68 8.24 12.53 1.85
C ALA A 68 7.63 11.30 2.55
N ARG A 69 7.15 10.30 1.80
CA ARG A 69 6.48 9.10 2.32
C ARG A 69 7.29 7.83 2.08
N LEU A 70 7.51 7.47 0.81
CA LEU A 70 8.07 6.18 0.37
C LEU A 70 7.42 4.98 1.07
N ASP A 71 6.10 4.98 1.22
CA ASP A 71 5.36 4.04 2.07
C ASP A 71 4.40 3.21 1.19
N LEU A 72 4.54 1.90 1.03
CA LEU A 72 5.29 0.94 1.83
C LEU A 72 6.82 0.96 1.67
N ASP A 73 7.54 0.69 2.78
CA ASP A 73 8.99 0.48 2.72
C ASP A 73 9.37 -0.78 1.93
N SER A 74 10.53 -0.75 1.27
CA SER A 74 11.06 -1.85 0.46
C SER A 74 11.06 -3.22 1.16
N GLN A 75 11.36 -3.31 2.45
CA GLN A 75 11.37 -4.58 3.18
C GLN A 75 9.97 -5.21 3.27
N TYR A 76 8.96 -4.37 3.46
CA TYR A 76 7.57 -4.77 3.60
C TYR A 76 6.93 -5.02 2.24
N ALA A 77 7.30 -4.24 1.22
CA ALA A 77 6.90 -4.50 -0.17
C ALA A 77 7.41 -5.86 -0.66
N ARG A 78 8.66 -6.21 -0.31
CA ARG A 78 9.24 -7.52 -0.64
C ARG A 78 8.43 -8.66 0.00
N ARG A 79 8.14 -8.53 1.30
CA ARG A 79 7.37 -9.54 2.03
C ARG A 79 5.93 -9.65 1.51
N ALA A 80 5.28 -8.53 1.21
CA ALA A 80 3.94 -8.51 0.63
C ALA A 80 3.88 -9.29 -0.68
N GLN A 81 4.82 -9.05 -1.60
CA GLN A 81 4.93 -9.83 -2.83
C GLN A 81 5.17 -11.32 -2.56
N GLN A 82 6.07 -11.67 -1.63
CA GLN A 82 6.36 -13.07 -1.31
C GLN A 82 5.13 -13.84 -0.81
N LEU A 83 4.18 -13.13 -0.19
CA LEU A 83 2.90 -13.68 0.24
C LEU A 83 1.84 -13.71 -0.87
N GLY A 84 2.14 -13.17 -2.06
CA GLY A 84 1.21 -13.05 -3.18
C GLY A 84 0.29 -11.83 -3.11
N ILE A 85 0.55 -10.88 -2.22
CA ILE A 85 -0.25 -9.66 -2.09
C ILE A 85 0.07 -8.73 -3.25
N LYS A 86 -0.98 -8.23 -3.89
CA LYS A 86 -0.90 -7.26 -4.98
C LYS A 86 -0.45 -5.89 -4.47
N LEU A 87 0.34 -5.19 -5.27
CA LEU A 87 0.89 -3.88 -4.94
C LEU A 87 0.42 -2.83 -5.95
N ALA A 88 0.27 -1.59 -5.51
CA ALA A 88 0.04 -0.42 -6.36
C ALA A 88 1.17 0.61 -6.16
N ILE A 89 1.69 1.19 -7.23
CA ILE A 89 2.68 2.28 -7.17
C ILE A 89 1.99 3.59 -7.56
N ASN A 90 1.82 4.50 -6.60
CA ASN A 90 1.08 5.74 -6.77
C ASN A 90 1.90 6.95 -6.29
N THR A 91 1.69 8.13 -6.87
CA THR A 91 2.46 9.35 -6.53
C THR A 91 1.84 10.21 -5.43
N ASP A 92 0.56 10.01 -5.09
CA ASP A 92 -0.19 10.92 -4.20
C ASP A 92 -0.09 12.37 -4.68
N ALA A 93 -0.23 12.56 -6.00
CA ALA A 93 -0.02 13.83 -6.67
C ALA A 93 -1.13 14.83 -6.35
N HIS A 94 -0.73 15.98 -5.80
CA HIS A 94 -1.58 17.16 -5.56
C HIS A 94 -1.37 18.27 -6.61
N SER A 95 -0.51 18.00 -7.59
CA SER A 95 -0.31 18.81 -8.80
C SER A 95 0.22 17.92 -9.91
N THR A 96 0.09 18.34 -11.17
CA THR A 96 0.58 17.57 -12.33
C THR A 96 2.07 17.26 -12.23
N LYS A 97 2.88 18.22 -11.75
CA LYS A 97 4.33 18.05 -11.55
C LYS A 97 4.68 16.93 -10.56
N MET A 98 3.81 16.62 -9.60
CA MET A 98 4.07 15.51 -8.66
C MET A 98 3.99 14.13 -9.32
N MET A 99 3.45 14.03 -10.54
CA MET A 99 3.54 12.78 -11.32
C MET A 99 5.00 12.39 -11.63
N ASP A 100 5.91 13.37 -11.69
CA ASP A 100 7.35 13.14 -11.88
C ASP A 100 8.01 12.40 -10.70
N MET A 101 7.28 12.17 -9.60
CA MET A 101 7.75 11.38 -8.45
C MET A 101 7.66 9.87 -8.68
N LEU A 102 6.94 9.41 -9.71
CA LEU A 102 6.75 7.97 -9.99
C LEU A 102 8.05 7.13 -9.97
N PRO A 103 9.21 7.62 -10.47
CA PRO A 103 10.47 6.88 -10.41
C PRO A 103 10.87 6.45 -8.99
N TYR A 104 10.55 7.21 -7.95
CA TYR A 104 10.92 6.84 -6.57
C TYR A 104 10.15 5.62 -6.07
N GLY A 105 8.87 5.49 -6.45
CA GLY A 105 8.06 4.29 -6.16
C GLY A 105 8.57 3.08 -6.92
N ILE A 106 8.94 3.25 -8.20
CA ILE A 106 9.55 2.19 -9.02
C ILE A 106 10.89 1.75 -8.43
N LEU A 107 11.75 2.68 -8.00
CA LEU A 107 13.03 2.36 -7.36
C LEU A 107 12.83 1.60 -6.04
N THR A 108 11.83 1.99 -5.24
CA THR A 108 11.45 1.27 -4.01
C THR A 108 11.01 -0.16 -4.32
N ALA A 109 10.15 -0.34 -5.34
CA ALA A 109 9.70 -1.66 -5.79
C ALA A 109 10.87 -2.52 -6.32
N ARG A 110 11.77 -1.95 -7.13
CA ARG A 110 12.96 -2.65 -7.63
C ARG A 110 13.90 -3.06 -6.50
N ARG A 111 14.11 -2.20 -5.50
CA ARG A 111 14.89 -2.55 -4.29
C ARG A 111 14.24 -3.69 -3.50
N ALA A 112 12.92 -3.76 -3.50
CA ALA A 112 12.14 -4.85 -2.90
C ALA A 112 12.09 -6.13 -3.75
N TRP A 113 12.68 -6.12 -4.95
CA TRP A 113 12.61 -7.20 -5.95
C TRP A 113 11.17 -7.51 -6.37
N VAL A 114 10.34 -6.47 -6.41
CA VAL A 114 8.95 -6.58 -6.86
C VAL A 114 8.92 -6.74 -8.37
N GLU A 115 8.28 -7.80 -8.82
CA GLU A 115 8.09 -8.13 -10.23
C GLU A 115 6.84 -7.42 -10.77
N PRO A 116 6.83 -7.02 -12.06
CA PRO A 116 5.67 -6.34 -12.67
C PRO A 116 4.36 -7.10 -12.49
N THR A 117 4.39 -8.43 -12.50
CA THR A 117 3.20 -9.29 -12.35
C THR A 117 2.44 -9.09 -11.04
N HIS A 118 3.10 -8.59 -9.99
CA HIS A 118 2.50 -8.28 -8.69
C HIS A 118 2.03 -6.83 -8.58
N VAL A 119 2.31 -5.98 -9.56
CA VAL A 119 1.97 -4.55 -9.55
C VAL A 119 0.76 -4.29 -10.44
N ILE A 120 -0.36 -3.86 -9.86
CA ILE A 120 -1.63 -3.70 -10.58
C ILE A 120 -1.56 -2.61 -11.66
N ASN A 121 -0.68 -1.61 -11.51
CA ASN A 121 -0.48 -0.54 -12.49
C ASN A 121 0.04 -1.05 -13.84
N THR A 122 0.54 -2.29 -13.90
CA THR A 122 1.06 -2.91 -15.13
C THR A 122 -0.02 -3.67 -15.91
N TRP A 123 -1.22 -3.82 -15.33
CA TRP A 123 -2.31 -4.55 -15.95
C TRP A 123 -2.95 -3.70 -17.06
N SER A 124 -3.55 -4.38 -18.05
CA SER A 124 -4.44 -3.70 -18.99
C SER A 124 -5.67 -3.15 -18.25
N PHE A 125 -6.29 -2.13 -18.83
CA PHE A 125 -7.54 -1.59 -18.32
C PHE A 125 -8.61 -2.68 -18.12
N ASP A 126 -8.82 -3.54 -19.13
CA ASP A 126 -9.84 -4.60 -19.06
C ASP A 126 -9.60 -5.58 -17.90
N ARG A 127 -8.33 -5.93 -17.66
CA ARG A 127 -7.96 -6.81 -16.54
C ARG A 127 -8.23 -6.13 -15.19
N LEU A 128 -7.83 -4.87 -15.04
CA LEU A 128 -8.08 -4.11 -13.82
C LEU A 128 -9.58 -3.94 -13.56
N TYR A 129 -10.33 -3.57 -14.60
CA TYR A 129 -11.78 -3.36 -14.52
C TYR A 129 -12.51 -4.66 -14.14
N ALA A 130 -12.21 -5.77 -14.82
CA ALA A 130 -12.79 -7.07 -14.49
C ALA A 130 -12.45 -7.51 -13.05
N TRP A 131 -11.22 -7.24 -12.58
CA TRP A 131 -10.84 -7.53 -11.21
C TRP A 131 -11.65 -6.70 -10.20
N ILE A 132 -11.80 -5.38 -10.41
CA ILE A 132 -12.64 -4.53 -9.55
C ILE A 132 -14.10 -4.99 -9.56
N GLN A 133 -14.66 -5.37 -10.71
CA GLN A 133 -16.04 -5.88 -10.78
C GLN A 133 -16.23 -7.23 -10.08
N SER A 134 -15.17 -8.03 -9.93
CA SER A 134 -15.23 -9.30 -9.21
C SER A 134 -15.23 -9.14 -7.68
N ARG A 135 -14.97 -7.94 -7.17
CA ARG A 135 -14.70 -7.65 -5.75
C ARG A 135 -15.95 -7.40 -4.88
N GLY A 136 -17.15 -7.80 -5.34
CA GLY A 136 -18.42 -7.63 -4.60
C GLY A 136 -19.09 -6.30 -4.90
#